data_AF-A0A7S4JW88-F1
#
_entry.id   AF-A0A7S4JW88-F1
#
_cell.length_a   1.000
_cell.length_b   1.000
_cell.length_c   1.000
_cell.angle_alpha   90.00
_cell.angle_beta   90.00
_cell.angle_gamma   90.00
#
_symmetry.space_group_name_H-M   'P 1'
#
loop_
_entity.id
_entity.type
_entity.pdbx_description
1 polymer ?
#
loop_
_entity_poly.entity_id
_entity_poly.type
_entity_poly.pdbx_seq_one_letter_code
_entity_poly.pdbx_strand_id
1 'polypeptide(L)'
;MMSSSFQSHVTPPPLYAEMVEKTPERMYTAIFWATLLISALYFTVGFFGYLTFGGEVLLTSETGSDILTMYAPNGTIVLGHLCVTFIATFAFPMLQFVARLSVLDVLQKVLDPPYNIEEDNNIYYGVTFLYFFSCLGLSLVFTSIEVVLALLGGTVVIALMLFLPGLLVLTQGMNSASTFKSVGAFIIGFFMISFGLFVSSLSIAFFVDST
;
A
#
# COMPACT_ATOMS: atom_id res chain seq x y z
N MET A 1 1.34 -5.04 8.78
CA MET A 1 2.49 -4.14 8.56
C MET A 1 3.32 -4.55 7.34
N MET A 2 3.79 -5.80 7.22
CA MET A 2 4.58 -6.24 6.05
C MET A 2 3.85 -6.09 4.70
N SER A 3 2.52 -6.24 4.66
CA SER A 3 1.73 -6.05 3.44
C SER A 3 1.91 -4.66 2.83
N SER A 4 1.91 -3.60 3.65
CA SER A 4 2.12 -2.21 3.19
C SER A 4 3.48 -2.02 2.52
N SER A 5 4.52 -2.70 3.03
CA SER A 5 5.89 -2.58 2.51
C SER A 5 6.07 -3.17 1.10
N PHE A 6 5.20 -4.10 0.71
CA PHE A 6 5.20 -4.74 -0.61
C PHE A 6 4.09 -4.22 -1.52
N GLN A 7 3.45 -3.09 -1.19
CA GLN A 7 2.42 -2.49 -2.03
C GLN A 7 3.02 -1.86 -3.29
N SER A 8 3.19 -2.69 -4.32
CA SER A 8 3.62 -2.23 -5.65
C SER A 8 2.61 -2.56 -6.75
N HIS A 9 1.36 -2.93 -6.42
CA HIS A 9 0.43 -3.49 -7.42
C HIS A 9 -0.14 -2.48 -8.42
N VAL A 10 -0.05 -1.18 -8.12
CA VAL A 10 -0.56 -0.10 -8.98
C VAL A 10 0.45 0.37 -10.03
N THR A 11 1.73 0.02 -9.89
CA THR A 11 2.82 0.46 -10.77
C THR A 11 3.08 -0.41 -12.02
N PRO A 12 2.77 -1.73 -12.05
CA PRO A 12 3.05 -2.56 -13.22
C PRO A 12 2.30 -2.15 -14.49
N PRO A 13 1.00 -1.76 -14.47
CA PRO A 13 0.31 -1.38 -15.70
C PRO A 13 0.98 -0.24 -16.50
N PRO A 14 1.30 0.93 -15.90
CA PRO A 14 2.01 1.98 -16.62
C PRO A 14 3.44 1.58 -16.98
N LEU A 15 4.14 0.84 -16.10
CA LEU A 15 5.48 0.35 -16.40
C LEU A 15 5.51 -0.61 -17.60
N TYR A 16 4.48 -1.46 -17.73
CA TYR A 16 4.31 -2.37 -18.86
C TYR A 16 4.09 -1.62 -20.17
N ALA A 17 3.35 -0.51 -20.12
CA ALA A 17 3.09 0.32 -21.29
C ALA A 17 4.37 0.98 -21.84
N GLU A 18 5.31 1.34 -20.95
CA GLU A 18 6.58 1.98 -21.29
C GLU A 18 7.71 1.00 -21.65
N MET A 19 7.52 -0.32 -21.46
CA MET A 19 8.53 -1.29 -21.85
C MET A 19 8.72 -1.34 -23.37
N VAL A 20 10.00 -1.37 -23.79
CA VAL A 20 10.41 -1.49 -25.20
C VAL A 20 9.78 -2.72 -25.84
N GLU A 21 9.83 -3.86 -25.15
CA GLU A 21 9.15 -5.09 -25.57
C GLU A 21 8.08 -5.47 -24.55
N LYS A 22 6.82 -5.40 -24.98
CA LYS A 22 5.64 -5.68 -24.17
C LYS A 22 5.37 -7.18 -24.11
N THR A 23 6.25 -7.92 -23.44
CA THR A 23 6.04 -9.35 -23.20
C THR A 23 5.82 -9.62 -21.70
N PRO A 24 4.86 -10.49 -21.34
CA PRO A 24 4.57 -10.79 -19.94
C PRO A 24 5.78 -11.44 -19.23
N GLU A 25 6.56 -12.26 -19.92
CA GLU A 25 7.75 -12.93 -19.37
C GLU A 25 8.83 -11.93 -18.89
N ARG A 26 9.07 -10.86 -19.67
CA ARG A 26 10.01 -9.81 -19.28
C ARG A 26 9.49 -9.01 -18.09
N MET A 27 8.19 -8.74 -18.04
CA MET A 27 7.58 -8.10 -16.88
C MET A 27 7.70 -8.96 -15.61
N TYR A 28 7.42 -10.26 -15.70
CA TYR A 28 7.59 -11.18 -14.57
C TYR A 28 9.02 -11.24 -14.08
N THR A 29 9.99 -11.26 -15.00
CA THR A 29 11.42 -11.24 -14.66
C THR A 29 11.80 -9.94 -13.94
N ALA A 30 11.32 -8.79 -14.43
CA ALA A 30 11.56 -7.49 -13.79
C ALA A 30 10.95 -7.42 -12.38
N ILE A 31 9.70 -7.87 -12.22
CA ILE A 31 9.01 -7.93 -10.93
C ILE A 31 9.76 -8.84 -9.95
N PHE A 32 10.22 -10.02 -10.43
CA PHE A 32 10.95 -10.96 -9.61
C PHE A 32 12.24 -10.35 -9.04
N TRP A 33 13.07 -9.73 -9.89
CA TRP A 33 14.30 -9.10 -9.45
C TRP A 33 14.06 -7.90 -8.53
N ALA A 34 13.07 -7.06 -8.83
CA ALA A 34 12.71 -5.93 -7.97
C ALA A 34 12.26 -6.40 -6.58
N THR A 35 11.41 -7.43 -6.54
CA THR A 35 10.89 -8.00 -5.28
C THR A 35 12.01 -8.66 -4.47
N LEU A 36 12.91 -9.38 -5.12
CA LEU A 36 14.06 -10.03 -4.48
C LEU A 36 15.01 -8.99 -3.86
N LEU A 37 15.29 -7.91 -4.58
CA LEU A 37 16.15 -6.82 -4.11
C LEU A 37 15.54 -6.12 -2.89
N ILE A 38 14.26 -5.74 -2.97
CA ILE A 38 13.55 -5.09 -1.86
C ILE A 38 13.47 -6.01 -0.64
N SER A 39 13.18 -7.30 -0.86
CA SER A 39 13.14 -8.29 0.22
C SER A 39 14.49 -8.45 0.90
N ALA A 40 15.59 -8.48 0.14
CA ALA A 40 16.93 -8.55 0.70
C ALA A 40 17.28 -7.30 1.53
N LEU A 41 16.89 -6.12 1.08
CA LEU A 41 17.08 -4.88 1.84
C LEU A 41 16.28 -4.87 3.14
N TYR A 42 14.98 -5.18 3.08
CA TYR A 42 14.14 -5.27 4.27
C TYR A 42 14.63 -6.33 5.25
N PHE A 43 15.05 -7.49 4.76
CA PHE A 43 15.62 -8.53 5.60
C PHE A 43 16.91 -8.05 6.28
N THR A 44 17.81 -7.41 5.54
CA THR A 44 19.09 -6.92 6.07
C THR A 44 18.85 -5.87 7.16
N VAL A 45 18.03 -4.85 6.88
CA VAL A 45 17.71 -3.78 7.85
C VAL A 45 17.00 -4.35 9.07
N GLY A 46 16.00 -5.22 8.87
CA GLY A 46 15.28 -5.85 9.98
C GLY A 46 16.17 -6.76 10.84
N PHE A 47 17.05 -7.55 10.21
CA PHE A 47 17.95 -8.46 10.90
C PHE A 47 18.98 -7.71 11.75
N PHE A 48 19.67 -6.71 11.19
CA PHE A 48 20.64 -5.92 11.95
C PHE A 48 19.97 -5.00 12.99
N GLY A 49 18.78 -4.47 12.68
CA GLY A 49 17.97 -3.73 13.64
C GLY A 49 17.61 -4.60 14.86
N TYR A 50 17.17 -5.83 14.63
CA TYR A 50 16.87 -6.79 15.69
C TYR A 50 18.11 -7.19 16.50
N LEU A 51 19.27 -7.40 15.87
CA LEU A 51 20.51 -7.70 16.60
C LEU A 51 20.98 -6.53 17.48
N THR A 52 20.74 -5.29 17.06
CA THR A 52 21.19 -4.09 17.77
C THR A 52 20.28 -3.73 18.94
N PHE A 53 18.96 -3.84 18.75
CA PHE A 53 17.96 -3.38 19.71
C PHE A 53 17.12 -4.50 20.34
N GLY A 54 17.30 -5.75 19.92
CA GLY A 54 16.43 -6.87 20.29
C GLY A 54 16.30 -7.07 21.80
N GLY A 55 17.32 -6.74 22.58
CA GLY A 55 17.26 -6.78 24.05
C GLY A 55 16.38 -5.69 24.66
N GLU A 56 16.39 -4.46 24.12
CA GLU A 56 15.58 -3.34 24.59
C GLU A 56 14.13 -3.44 24.09
N VAL A 57 13.94 -3.96 22.87
CA VAL A 57 12.63 -4.22 22.24
C VAL A 57 11.85 -5.33 22.95
N LEU A 58 12.53 -6.34 23.48
CA LEU A 58 11.89 -7.45 24.25
C LEU A 58 11.53 -7.07 25.69
N LEU A 59 12.21 -6.09 26.27
CA LEU A 59 12.03 -5.69 27.68
C LEU A 59 11.11 -4.49 27.86
N THR A 60 10.91 -3.69 26.80
CA THR A 60 10.07 -2.50 26.83
C THR A 60 9.00 -2.61 25.75
N SER A 61 7.75 -2.85 26.14
CA SER A 61 6.58 -2.92 25.25
C SER A 61 6.30 -1.60 24.50
N GLU A 62 7.06 -0.55 24.80
CA GLU A 62 6.86 0.84 24.34
C GLU A 62 7.92 1.26 23.29
N THR A 63 8.86 0.39 22.92
CA THR A 63 9.94 0.77 22.01
C THR A 63 9.41 0.96 20.59
N GLY A 64 9.11 2.22 20.28
CA GLY A 64 8.62 2.82 19.05
C GLY A 64 8.96 2.13 17.72
N SER A 65 7.93 2.03 16.89
CA SER A 65 7.96 1.55 15.51
C SER A 65 8.91 2.29 14.56
N ASP A 66 9.55 3.37 14.99
CA ASP A 66 10.57 4.08 14.24
C ASP A 66 11.97 3.79 14.79
N ILE A 67 12.76 3.02 14.02
CA ILE A 67 14.13 2.65 14.38
C ILE A 67 15.06 3.86 14.53
N LEU A 68 14.77 4.99 13.87
CA LEU A 68 15.59 6.20 14.01
C LEU A 68 15.46 6.83 15.40
N THR A 69 14.32 6.63 16.08
CA THR A 69 14.08 7.15 17.44
C THR A 69 14.79 6.34 18.52
N MET A 70 15.24 5.12 18.19
CA MET A 70 15.98 4.23 19.10
C MET A 70 17.44 4.62 19.27
N TYR A 71 18.00 5.35 18.31
CA TYR A 71 19.38 5.79 18.38
C TYR A 71 19.49 7.11 19.13
N ALA A 72 20.51 7.22 19.98
CA ALA A 72 20.88 8.51 20.59
C ALA A 72 21.14 9.58 19.51
N PRO A 73 20.76 10.83 19.76
CA PRO A 73 20.86 11.90 18.77
C PRO A 73 22.32 12.18 18.42
N ASN A 74 22.72 11.71 17.24
CA ASN A 74 24.05 11.89 16.65
C ASN A 74 23.91 12.55 15.27
N GLY A 75 24.98 13.20 14.78
CA GLY A 75 24.95 13.89 13.48
C GLY A 75 24.46 13.02 12.31
N THR A 76 24.84 11.73 12.30
CA THR A 76 24.38 10.76 11.30
C THR A 76 22.89 10.45 11.40
N ILE A 77 22.35 10.36 12.62
CA ILE A 77 20.93 10.07 12.86
C ILE A 77 20.07 11.28 12.49
N VAL A 78 20.54 12.50 12.81
CA VAL A 78 19.89 13.74 12.39
C VAL A 78 19.86 13.85 10.86
N LEU A 79 20.96 13.49 10.19
CA LEU A 79 20.97 13.41 8.72
C LEU A 79 19.95 12.39 8.19
N GLY A 80 19.83 11.23 8.84
CA GLY A 80 18.80 10.24 8.52
C GLY A 80 17.38 10.81 8.59
N HIS A 81 17.05 11.51 9.68
CA HIS A 81 15.75 12.17 9.84
C HIS A 81 15.52 13.21 8.73
N LEU A 82 16.53 14.05 8.43
CA LEU A 82 16.44 15.05 7.36
C LEU A 82 16.16 14.42 5.99
N CYS A 83 16.84 13.31 5.66
CA CYS A 83 16.59 12.59 4.41
C CYS A 83 15.16 12.06 4.32
N VAL A 84 14.65 11.46 5.39
CA VAL A 84 13.27 10.94 5.45
C VAL A 84 12.25 12.08 5.33
N THR A 85 12.44 13.18 6.07
CA THR A 85 11.58 14.37 5.99
C THR A 85 11.61 14.98 4.58
N PHE A 86 12.79 15.04 3.97
CA PHE A 86 12.94 15.54 2.59
C PHE A 86 12.13 14.66 1.62
N ILE A 87 12.32 13.34 1.65
CA ILE A 87 11.57 12.40 0.81
C ILE A 87 10.06 12.56 1.04
N ALA A 88 9.60 12.62 2.28
CA ALA A 88 8.19 12.79 2.61
C ALA A 88 7.60 14.11 2.07
N THR A 89 8.37 15.20 2.15
CA THR A 89 7.95 16.53 1.67
C THR A 89 7.72 16.54 0.16
N PHE A 90 8.54 15.82 -0.61
CA PHE A 90 8.37 15.71 -2.08
C PHE A 90 7.37 14.61 -2.47
N ALA A 91 7.26 13.55 -1.69
CA ALA A 91 6.30 12.47 -1.95
C ALA A 91 4.86 12.93 -1.75
N PHE A 92 4.60 13.78 -0.74
CA PHE A 92 3.26 14.27 -0.43
C PHE A 92 2.54 14.93 -1.62
N PRO A 93 3.10 15.94 -2.32
CA PRO A 93 2.43 16.55 -3.46
C PRO A 93 2.25 15.59 -4.64
N MET A 94 3.15 14.63 -4.83
CA MET A 94 2.98 13.59 -5.87
C MET A 94 1.82 12.65 -5.54
N LEU A 95 1.71 12.20 -4.30
CA LEU A 95 0.60 11.35 -3.85
C LEU A 95 -0.73 12.10 -3.88
N GLN A 96 -0.74 13.38 -3.49
CA GLN A 96 -1.89 14.26 -3.58
C GLN A 96 -2.42 14.34 -5.02
N PHE A 97 -1.51 14.51 -5.98
CA PHE A 97 -1.86 14.63 -7.39
C PHE A 97 -2.55 13.36 -7.91
N VAL A 98 -1.96 12.19 -7.64
CA VAL A 98 -2.53 10.90 -8.08
C VAL A 98 -3.87 10.63 -7.38
N ALA A 99 -3.96 10.87 -6.07
CA ALA A 99 -5.19 10.69 -5.32
C ALA A 99 -6.33 11.56 -5.87
N ARG A 100 -6.03 12.82 -6.20
CA ARG A 100 -7.01 13.74 -6.80
C ARG A 100 -7.52 13.22 -8.14
N LEU A 101 -6.63 12.77 -9.03
CA LEU A 101 -7.04 12.20 -10.32
C LEU A 101 -7.98 11.01 -10.15
N SER A 102 -7.66 10.12 -9.19
CA SER A 102 -8.53 8.98 -8.89
C SER A 102 -9.90 9.40 -8.36
N VAL A 103 -9.97 10.41 -7.49
CA VAL A 103 -11.25 10.91 -6.96
C VAL A 103 -12.07 11.58 -8.06
N LEU A 104 -11.46 12.39 -8.91
CA LEU A 104 -12.16 13.06 -10.02
C LEU A 104 -12.70 12.05 -11.04
N ASP A 105 -11.93 11.02 -11.40
CA ASP A 105 -12.38 9.95 -12.31
C ASP A 105 -13.56 9.17 -11.73
N VAL A 106 -13.53 8.86 -10.43
CA VAL A 106 -14.67 8.21 -9.74
C VAL A 106 -15.88 9.14 -9.72
N LEU A 107 -15.69 10.43 -9.39
CA LEU A 107 -16.78 11.40 -9.35
C LEU A 107 -17.42 11.58 -10.73
N GLN A 108 -16.63 11.60 -11.79
CA GLN A 108 -17.09 11.69 -13.19
C GLN A 108 -17.89 10.46 -13.63
N LYS A 109 -17.62 9.29 -13.05
CA LYS A 109 -18.38 8.06 -13.31
C LYS A 109 -19.67 7.98 -12.50
N VAL A 110 -19.71 8.62 -11.33
CA VAL A 110 -20.87 8.60 -10.42
C VAL A 110 -21.88 9.70 -10.79
N LEU A 111 -21.39 10.88 -11.17
CA LEU A 111 -22.22 11.94 -11.73
C LEU A 111 -22.36 11.67 -13.23
N ASP A 112 -23.57 11.31 -13.67
CA ASP A 112 -23.88 11.02 -15.07
C ASP A 112 -23.30 12.06 -16.07
N PRO A 113 -23.16 11.69 -17.36
CA PRO A 113 -22.36 12.42 -18.34
C PRO A 113 -22.76 13.87 -18.75
N PRO A 114 -23.87 14.52 -18.37
CA PRO A 114 -24.01 15.94 -18.73
C PRO A 114 -23.03 16.88 -17.99
N TYR A 115 -22.32 16.41 -16.97
CA TYR A 115 -21.46 17.27 -16.14
C TYR A 115 -19.98 16.97 -16.36
N ASN A 116 -19.23 17.97 -16.87
CA ASN A 116 -17.79 17.88 -17.06
C ASN A 116 -17.07 18.43 -15.83
N ILE A 117 -16.63 17.53 -14.94
CA ILE A 117 -16.00 17.90 -13.67
C ILE A 117 -14.61 18.49 -13.88
N GLU A 118 -13.93 18.13 -14.96
CA GLU A 118 -12.56 18.61 -15.24
C GLU A 118 -12.49 20.11 -15.50
N GLU A 119 -13.60 20.71 -15.94
CA GLU A 119 -13.70 22.16 -16.20
C GLU A 119 -14.17 22.97 -14.98
N ASP A 120 -14.71 22.31 -13.94
CA ASP A 120 -15.21 23.00 -12.75
C ASP A 120 -14.09 23.25 -11.73
N ASN A 121 -13.55 24.47 -11.77
CA ASN A 121 -12.54 24.96 -10.83
C ASN A 121 -12.97 24.82 -9.36
N ASN A 122 -14.27 24.93 -9.03
CA ASN A 122 -14.73 24.83 -7.65
C ASN A 122 -14.60 23.40 -7.11
N ILE A 123 -14.89 22.39 -7.94
CA ILE A 123 -14.69 20.99 -7.54
C ILE A 123 -13.21 20.68 -7.41
N TYR A 124 -12.40 21.18 -8.34
CA TYR A 124 -10.95 21.01 -8.29
C TYR A 124 -10.34 21.49 -6.97
N TYR A 125 -10.62 22.73 -6.58
CA TYR A 125 -10.15 23.28 -5.31
C TYR A 125 -10.81 22.58 -4.12
N GLY A 126 -12.11 22.29 -4.21
CA GLY A 126 -12.87 21.59 -3.17
C GLY A 126 -12.26 20.23 -2.81
N VAL A 127 -11.99 19.38 -3.80
CA VAL A 127 -11.37 18.06 -3.60
C VAL A 127 -9.96 18.20 -3.01
N THR A 128 -9.17 19.17 -3.51
CA THR A 128 -7.79 19.39 -3.04
C THR A 128 -7.77 19.83 -1.57
N PHE A 129 -8.60 20.81 -1.19
CA PHE A 129 -8.71 21.27 0.19
C PHE A 129 -9.26 20.17 1.10
N LEU A 130 -10.31 19.47 0.68
CA LEU A 130 -10.91 18.39 1.47
C LEU A 130 -9.90 17.29 1.78
N TYR A 131 -9.07 16.90 0.80
CA TYR A 131 -8.02 15.93 1.02
C TYR A 131 -6.91 16.47 1.93
N PHE A 132 -6.49 17.72 1.75
CA PHE A 132 -5.48 18.32 2.64
C PHE A 132 -5.95 18.37 4.10
N PHE A 133 -7.19 18.82 4.34
CA PHE A 133 -7.77 18.85 5.68
C PHE A 133 -8.03 17.45 6.25
N SER A 134 -8.38 16.45 5.42
CA SER A 134 -8.54 15.08 5.91
C SER A 134 -7.19 14.48 6.34
N CYS A 135 -6.12 14.73 5.59
CA CYS A 135 -4.77 14.34 6.00
C CYS A 135 -4.34 15.03 7.30
N LEU A 136 -4.60 16.34 7.44
CA LEU A 136 -4.33 17.06 8.70
C LEU A 136 -5.14 16.48 9.87
N GLY A 137 -6.44 16.23 9.67
CA GLY A 137 -7.29 15.63 10.69
C GLY A 137 -6.80 14.24 11.12
N LEU A 138 -6.45 13.38 10.16
CA LEU A 138 -5.87 12.06 10.44
C LEU A 138 -4.54 12.16 11.19
N SER A 139 -3.69 13.13 10.83
CA SER A 139 -2.41 13.36 11.51
C SER A 139 -2.57 13.82 12.96
N LEU A 140 -3.69 14.47 13.32
CA LEU A 140 -3.99 14.86 14.70
C LEU A 140 -4.55 13.69 15.52
N VAL A 141 -5.23 12.75 14.87
CA VAL A 141 -5.82 11.57 15.54
C VAL A 141 -4.78 10.46 15.73
N PHE A 142 -3.93 10.23 14.73
CA PHE A 142 -2.95 9.15 14.73
C PHE A 142 -1.52 9.71 14.72
N THR A 143 -0.89 9.74 15.90
CA THR A 143 0.51 10.16 16.05
C THR A 143 1.50 9.02 15.76
N SER A 144 1.04 7.78 15.77
CA SER A 144 1.87 6.58 15.58
C SER A 144 1.81 6.08 14.13
N ILE A 145 2.96 6.10 13.45
CA ILE A 145 3.08 5.63 12.05
C ILE A 145 2.73 4.13 11.95
N GLU A 146 3.06 3.34 12.96
CA GLU A 146 2.71 1.91 13.00
C GLU A 146 1.22 1.64 12.92
N VAL A 147 0.40 2.38 13.67
CA VAL A 147 -1.05 2.25 13.66
C VAL A 147 -1.58 2.47 12.23
N VAL A 148 -1.10 3.54 11.58
CA VAL A 148 -1.51 3.88 10.21
C VAL A 148 -1.06 2.80 9.23
N LEU A 149 0.18 2.33 9.31
CA LEU A 149 0.72 1.28 8.43
C LEU A 149 0.08 -0.09 8.68
N ALA A 150 -0.28 -0.41 9.92
CA ALA A 150 -0.98 -1.64 10.29
C ALA A 150 -2.41 -1.64 9.76
N LEU A 151 -3.15 -0.55 9.96
CA LEU A 151 -4.51 -0.40 9.46
C LEU A 151 -4.56 -0.44 7.94
N LEU A 152 -3.72 0.35 7.27
CA LEU A 152 -3.64 0.40 5.81
C LEU A 152 -3.25 -0.96 5.22
N GLY A 153 -2.25 -1.61 5.83
CA GLY A 153 -1.77 -2.92 5.42
C GLY A 153 -2.77 -4.05 5.67
N GLY A 154 -3.55 -3.95 6.74
CA GLY A 154 -4.55 -4.95 7.14
C GLY A 154 -5.90 -4.81 6.43
N THR A 155 -6.15 -3.69 5.76
CA THR A 155 -7.44 -3.41 5.11
C THR A 155 -7.26 -3.18 3.61
N VAL A 156 -6.80 -1.98 3.24
CA VAL A 156 -6.71 -1.50 1.86
C VAL A 156 -5.79 -2.40 1.03
N VAL A 157 -4.62 -2.72 1.55
CA VAL A 157 -3.61 -3.49 0.80
C VAL A 157 -4.08 -4.92 0.58
N ILE A 158 -4.66 -5.57 1.59
CA ILE A 158 -5.19 -6.93 1.45
C ILE A 158 -6.35 -6.97 0.45
N ALA A 159 -7.23 -5.96 0.46
CA ALA A 159 -8.29 -5.86 -0.53
C ALA A 159 -7.74 -5.78 -1.95
N LEU A 160 -6.70 -4.97 -2.19
CA LEU A 160 -6.08 -4.83 -3.51
C LEU A 160 -5.24 -6.05 -3.92
N MET A 161 -4.53 -6.68 -2.97
CA MET A 161 -3.61 -7.80 -3.24
C MET A 161 -4.31 -9.15 -3.36
N LEU A 162 -5.43 -9.34 -2.67
CA LEU A 162 -6.10 -10.65 -2.58
C LEU A 162 -7.53 -10.61 -3.10
N PHE A 163 -8.33 -9.60 -2.75
CA PHE A 163 -9.73 -9.57 -3.17
C PHE A 163 -9.87 -9.22 -4.64
N LEU A 164 -9.21 -8.15 -5.08
CA LEU A 164 -9.28 -7.70 -6.48
C LEU A 164 -8.81 -8.79 -7.47
N PRO A 165 -7.62 -9.40 -7.34
CA PRO A 165 -7.24 -10.50 -8.22
C PRO A 165 -8.10 -11.74 -8.02
N GLY A 166 -8.57 -12.04 -6.80
CA GLY A 166 -9.51 -13.13 -6.55
C GLY A 166 -10.81 -12.97 -7.35
N LEU A 167 -11.41 -11.77 -7.33
CA LEU A 167 -12.60 -11.44 -8.11
C LEU A 167 -12.33 -11.50 -9.62
N LEU A 168 -11.19 -11.00 -10.08
CA LEU A 168 -10.83 -11.07 -11.50
C LEU A 168 -10.70 -12.52 -11.98
N VAL A 169 -10.06 -13.39 -11.20
CA VAL A 169 -9.96 -14.83 -11.52
C VAL A 169 -11.34 -15.48 -11.57
N LEU A 170 -12.25 -15.17 -10.63
CA LEU A 170 -13.61 -15.68 -10.65
C LEU A 170 -14.37 -15.26 -11.91
N THR A 171 -14.32 -13.98 -12.27
CA THR A 171 -15.00 -13.46 -13.47
C THR A 171 -14.44 -14.08 -14.76
N GLN A 172 -13.13 -14.28 -14.85
CA GLN A 172 -12.49 -14.98 -15.97
C GLN A 172 -12.92 -16.45 -16.03
N GLY A 173 -13.03 -17.11 -14.88
CA GLY A 173 -13.53 -18.48 -14.75
C GLY A 173 -14.98 -18.64 -15.20
N MET A 174 -15.84 -17.70 -14.85
CA MET A 174 -17.26 -17.69 -15.26
C MET A 174 -17.42 -17.49 -16.78
N ASN A 175 -16.54 -16.70 -17.38
CA ASN A 175 -16.55 -16.44 -18.83
C ASN A 175 -15.80 -17.50 -19.66
N SER A 176 -15.20 -18.51 -19.03
CA SER A 176 -14.44 -19.56 -19.72
C SER A 176 -15.36 -20.67 -20.23
N ALA A 177 -15.30 -20.96 -21.53
CA ALA A 177 -16.06 -22.04 -22.18
C ALA A 177 -15.72 -23.46 -21.69
N SER A 178 -14.54 -23.66 -21.06
CA SER A 178 -14.15 -24.97 -20.51
C SER A 178 -14.47 -25.10 -19.03
N THR A 179 -15.23 -26.15 -18.66
CA THR A 179 -15.61 -26.46 -17.27
C THR A 179 -14.41 -26.64 -16.35
N PHE A 180 -13.32 -27.26 -16.82
CA PHE A 180 -12.11 -27.48 -16.02
C PHE A 180 -11.43 -26.15 -15.60
N LYS A 181 -11.29 -25.20 -16.52
CA LYS A 181 -10.72 -23.88 -16.20
C LYS A 181 -11.68 -23.05 -15.34
N SER A 182 -12.99 -23.20 -15.53
CA SER A 182 -14.01 -22.52 -14.71
C SER A 182 -13.99 -23.00 -13.26
N VAL A 183 -13.93 -24.32 -13.04
CA VAL A 183 -13.81 -24.92 -11.70
C VAL A 183 -12.47 -24.54 -11.04
N GLY A 184 -11.36 -24.61 -11.78
CA GLY A 184 -10.05 -24.21 -11.26
C GLY A 184 -10.01 -22.74 -10.84
N ALA A 185 -10.53 -21.84 -11.67
CA ALA A 185 -10.65 -20.43 -11.34
C ALA A 185 -11.55 -20.17 -10.13
N PHE A 186 -12.66 -20.92 -9.98
CA PHE A 186 -13.52 -20.83 -8.82
C PHE A 186 -12.79 -21.19 -7.53
N ILE A 187 -12.07 -22.31 -7.52
CA ILE A 187 -11.29 -22.77 -6.36
C ILE A 187 -10.22 -21.74 -5.98
N ILE A 188 -9.45 -21.27 -6.96
CA ILE A 188 -8.37 -20.30 -6.73
C ILE A 188 -8.94 -18.97 -6.22
N GLY A 189 -9.97 -18.44 -6.87
CA GLY A 189 -10.57 -17.17 -6.48
C GLY A 189 -11.21 -17.22 -5.09
N PHE A 190 -11.94 -18.30 -4.77
CA PHE A 190 -12.51 -18.51 -3.45
C PHE A 190 -11.44 -18.62 -2.36
N PHE A 191 -10.35 -19.34 -2.64
CA PHE A 191 -9.22 -19.45 -1.73
C PHE A 191 -8.56 -18.09 -1.47
N MET A 192 -8.29 -17.30 -2.51
CA MET A 192 -7.68 -15.97 -2.38
C MET A 192 -8.53 -15.02 -1.53
N ILE A 193 -9.85 -14.98 -1.77
CA ILE A 193 -10.77 -14.13 -0.99
C ILE A 193 -10.85 -14.61 0.45
N SER A 194 -11.00 -15.91 0.68
CA SER A 194 -11.09 -16.48 2.04
C SER A 194 -9.80 -16.24 2.82
N PHE A 195 -8.65 -16.45 2.18
CA PHE A 195 -7.35 -16.17 2.78
C PHE A 195 -7.18 -14.69 3.09
N GLY A 196 -7.58 -13.80 2.18
CA GLY A 196 -7.54 -12.35 2.44
C GLY A 196 -8.44 -11.93 3.61
N LEU A 197 -9.66 -12.48 3.72
CA LEU A 197 -10.56 -12.22 4.84
C LEU A 197 -9.95 -12.68 6.16
N PHE A 198 -9.34 -13.86 6.17
CA PHE A 198 -8.65 -14.39 7.33
C PHE A 198 -7.49 -13.47 7.76
N VAL A 199 -6.61 -13.09 6.83
CA VAL A 199 -5.45 -12.23 7.13
C VAL A 199 -5.89 -10.83 7.57
N SER A 200 -6.93 -10.27 6.96
CA SER A 200 -7.48 -8.97 7.34
C SER A 200 -8.07 -9.02 8.75
N SER A 201 -8.88 -10.04 9.05
CA SER A 201 -9.46 -10.26 10.38
C SER A 201 -8.38 -10.42 11.44
N LEU A 202 -7.34 -11.19 11.13
CA LEU A 202 -6.20 -11.40 12.02
C LEU A 202 -5.42 -10.09 12.25
N SER A 203 -5.22 -9.29 11.19
CA SER A 203 -4.54 -7.99 11.28
C SER A 203 -5.32 -6.99 12.12
N ILE A 204 -6.65 -6.99 12.03
CA ILE A 204 -7.53 -6.13 12.84
C ILE A 204 -7.58 -6.63 14.29
N ALA A 205 -7.64 -7.94 14.51
CA ALA A 205 -7.62 -8.51 15.86
C ALA A 205 -6.32 -8.14 16.60
N PHE A 206 -5.17 -8.32 15.96
CA PHE A 206 -3.88 -7.89 16.53
C PHE A 206 -3.78 -6.38 16.73
N PHE A 207 -4.46 -5.59 15.91
CA PHE A 207 -4.52 -4.14 16.09
C PHE A 207 -5.36 -3.75 17.32
N VAL A 208 -6.49 -4.42 17.55
CA VAL A 208 -7.34 -4.17 18.73
C VAL A 208 -6.65 -4.63 20.02
N ASP A 209 -5.89 -5.72 19.97
CA ASP A 209 -5.15 -6.22 21.13
C ASP A 209 -3.93 -5.36 21.49
N SER A 210 -3.45 -4.50 20.58
CA SER A 210 -2.27 -3.64 20.79
C SER A 210 -2.59 -2.18 21.16
N THR A 211 -3.87 -1.77 21.14
CA THR A 211 -4.35 -0.46 21.59
C THR A 211 -4.93 -0.52 23.00
#